data_AF-A0AAU7EGH2-F1
#
_entry.id   AF-A0AAU7EGH2-F1
#
_cell.length_a   1.000
_cell.length_b   1.000
_cell.length_c   1.000
_cell.angle_alpha   90.00
_cell.angle_beta   90.00
_cell.angle_gamma   90.00
#
_symmetry.space_group_name_H-M   'P 1'
#
loop_
_entity.id
_entity.type
_entity.pdbx_description
1 polymer ?
#
loop_
_entity_poly.entity_id
_entity_poly.type
_entity_poly.pdbx_seq_one_letter_code
_entity_poly.pdbx_strand_id
1 'polypeptide(L)'
;MKRNVLIAVFYLMIVSCSIDKNSEDSTAYKVEWHLTNVSGGISGINQTFSMGTIIWTFYNTTGMISVDNKNEDVNKEDGLDHGNYEFSTTKIADKTFIIIDTNEFGEITFPTENQFIIDKNCTSEGTGADGFIYNFTKNLVKI
;
A
#
# COMPACT_ATOMS: atom_id res chain seq x y z
N MET A 1 -23.92 27.48 65.32
CA MET A 1 -24.36 26.19 64.77
C MET A 1 -23.13 25.35 64.46
N LYS A 2 -23.03 24.15 65.03
CA LYS A 2 -21.83 23.30 65.00
C LYS A 2 -21.79 22.51 63.69
N ARG A 3 -20.62 22.51 63.03
CA ARG A 3 -20.33 21.96 61.71
C ARG A 3 -19.85 20.52 61.86
N ASN A 4 -20.62 19.55 61.37
CA ASN A 4 -20.20 18.15 61.34
C ASN A 4 -19.93 17.73 59.90
N VAL A 5 -18.65 17.61 59.56
CA VAL A 5 -18.13 17.07 58.30
C VAL A 5 -18.04 15.56 58.46
N LEU A 6 -18.80 14.80 57.66
CA LEU A 6 -18.67 13.34 57.56
C LEU A 6 -17.75 13.02 56.37
N ILE A 7 -16.51 12.64 56.70
CA ILE A 7 -15.52 12.11 55.77
C ILE A 7 -15.85 10.63 55.57
N ALA A 8 -16.42 10.28 54.41
CA ALA A 8 -16.58 8.89 54.00
C ALA A 8 -15.26 8.41 53.36
N VAL A 9 -14.68 7.38 53.98
CA VAL A 9 -13.35 6.84 53.68
C VAL A 9 -13.37 5.95 52.45
N PHE A 10 -12.36 6.21 51.63
CA PHE A 10 -11.91 5.59 50.40
C PHE A 10 -11.55 4.09 50.58
N TYR A 11 -12.09 3.21 49.73
CA TYR A 11 -11.55 1.87 49.50
C TYR A 11 -11.36 1.69 48.00
N LEU A 12 -10.14 1.99 47.54
CA LEU A 12 -9.70 1.75 46.17
C LEU A 12 -8.99 0.39 46.15
N MET A 13 -9.71 -0.64 45.69
CA MET A 13 -9.15 -1.95 45.43
C MET A 13 -8.33 -1.87 44.14
N ILE A 14 -7.03 -1.65 44.27
CA ILE A 14 -6.08 -1.79 43.17
C ILE A 14 -5.82 -3.27 42.88
N VAL A 15 -6.51 -3.81 41.88
CA VAL A 15 -6.16 -5.13 41.35
C VAL A 15 -4.86 -4.97 40.55
N SER A 16 -3.74 -5.37 41.16
CA SER A 16 -2.45 -5.48 40.49
C SER A 16 -2.48 -6.65 39.50
N CYS A 17 -2.81 -6.37 38.25
CA CYS A 17 -2.63 -7.31 37.16
C CYS A 17 -1.15 -7.26 36.73
N SER A 18 -0.35 -8.24 37.14
CA SER A 18 0.97 -8.46 36.54
C SER A 18 0.75 -9.05 35.16
N ILE A 19 0.83 -8.19 34.14
CA ILE A 19 0.93 -8.67 32.76
C ILE A 19 2.35 -9.21 32.61
N ASP A 20 2.48 -10.54 32.62
CA ASP A 20 3.64 -11.23 32.07
C ASP A 20 3.77 -10.78 30.61
N LYS A 21 4.70 -9.86 30.37
CA LYS A 21 5.10 -9.52 29.01
C LYS A 21 5.96 -10.66 28.51
N ASN A 22 5.31 -11.70 28.03
CA ASN A 22 5.90 -12.56 27.01
C ASN A 22 6.22 -11.60 25.85
N SER A 23 7.47 -11.19 25.75
CA SER A 23 7.95 -10.43 24.60
C SER A 23 7.94 -11.39 23.42
N GLU A 24 6.79 -11.46 22.74
CA GLU A 24 6.76 -11.97 21.38
C GLU A 24 7.75 -11.13 20.57
N ASP A 25 8.77 -11.77 20.02
CA ASP A 25 9.66 -11.18 19.03
C ASP A 25 8.81 -10.59 17.92
N SER A 26 8.63 -9.27 17.93
CA SER A 26 7.98 -8.55 16.84
C SER A 26 8.91 -8.61 15.62
N THR A 27 8.83 -9.69 14.86
CA THR A 27 9.54 -9.80 13.59
C THR A 27 9.00 -8.73 12.66
N ALA A 28 9.85 -7.76 12.30
CA ALA A 28 9.49 -6.73 11.34
C ALA A 28 9.47 -7.33 9.93
N TYR A 29 8.45 -7.00 9.14
CA TYR A 29 8.33 -7.39 7.74
C TYR A 29 8.20 -6.14 6.87
N LYS A 30 8.84 -6.18 5.70
CA LYS A 30 8.64 -5.24 4.60
C LYS A 30 7.66 -5.86 3.60
N VAL A 31 6.70 -5.07 3.13
CA VAL A 31 5.79 -5.47 2.04
C VAL A 31 6.40 -5.04 0.72
N GLU A 32 6.56 -5.99 -0.19
CA GLU A 32 6.98 -5.76 -1.56
C GLU A 32 5.85 -6.14 -2.52
N TRP A 33 5.57 -5.30 -3.51
CA TRP A 33 4.61 -5.57 -4.57
C TRP A 33 5.36 -5.85 -5.86
N HIS A 34 5.27 -7.09 -6.34
CA HIS A 34 5.96 -7.51 -7.54
C HIS A 34 5.01 -7.37 -8.72
N LEU A 35 5.38 -6.57 -9.74
CA LEU A 35 4.59 -6.51 -10.97
C LEU A 35 4.74 -7.84 -11.71
N THR A 36 3.64 -8.57 -11.88
CA THR A 36 3.64 -9.89 -12.51
C THR A 36 3.01 -9.89 -13.89
N ASN A 37 2.13 -8.92 -14.16
CA ASN A 37 1.49 -8.79 -15.46
C ASN A 37 1.11 -7.34 -15.78
N VAL A 38 1.30 -6.97 -17.05
CA VAL A 38 0.74 -5.75 -17.64
C VAL A 38 -0.11 -6.11 -18.83
N SER A 39 -1.30 -5.53 -18.93
CA SER A 39 -2.19 -5.71 -20.07
C SER A 39 -2.81 -4.40 -20.53
N GLY A 40 -3.36 -4.37 -21.74
CA GLY A 40 -4.07 -3.21 -22.28
C GLY A 40 -3.25 -2.42 -23.31
N GLY A 41 -3.47 -1.11 -23.35
CA GLY A 41 -2.96 -0.25 -24.42
C GLY A 41 -3.61 -0.51 -25.79
N ILE A 42 -3.37 0.38 -26.74
CA ILE A 42 -3.97 0.32 -28.10
C ILE A 42 -3.65 -1.00 -28.82
N SER A 43 -2.46 -1.55 -28.59
CA SER A 43 -2.02 -2.81 -29.19
C SER A 43 -2.54 -4.06 -28.46
N GLY A 44 -3.26 -3.91 -27.35
CA GLY A 44 -3.81 -5.01 -26.57
C GLY A 44 -2.74 -5.96 -26.04
N ILE A 45 -1.66 -5.41 -25.49
CA ILE A 45 -0.55 -6.22 -25.00
C ILE A 45 -1.00 -7.05 -23.79
N ASN A 46 -0.30 -8.15 -23.56
CA ASN A 46 -0.41 -8.97 -22.37
C ASN A 46 0.96 -9.56 -22.06
N GLN A 47 1.69 -8.89 -21.17
CA GLN A 47 3.09 -9.17 -20.87
C GLN A 47 3.22 -9.64 -19.43
N THR A 48 4.06 -10.63 -19.20
CA THR A 48 4.30 -11.19 -17.87
C THR A 48 5.76 -10.98 -17.46
N PHE A 49 5.93 -10.80 -16.15
CA PHE A 49 7.23 -10.63 -15.51
C PHE A 49 7.38 -11.65 -14.40
N SER A 50 8.61 -12.13 -14.20
CA SER A 50 8.90 -13.04 -13.10
C SER A 50 8.91 -12.28 -11.77
N MET A 51 8.55 -12.95 -10.67
CA MET A 51 8.65 -12.36 -9.34
C MET A 51 10.09 -11.87 -9.10
N GLY A 52 10.21 -10.57 -8.82
CA GLY A 52 11.48 -9.93 -8.43
C GLY A 52 12.16 -9.19 -9.56
N THR A 53 11.61 -9.25 -10.79
CA THR A 53 12.05 -8.42 -11.91
C THR A 53 11.70 -6.95 -11.69
N ILE A 54 10.49 -6.67 -11.20
CA ILE A 54 9.99 -5.31 -10.96
C ILE A 54 9.31 -5.30 -9.60
N ILE A 55 9.87 -4.55 -8.66
CA ILE A 55 9.41 -4.52 -7.27
C ILE A 55 9.08 -3.09 -6.86
N TRP A 56 7.89 -2.88 -6.33
CA TRP A 56 7.45 -1.61 -5.75
C TRP A 56 7.32 -1.75 -4.24
N THR A 57 7.98 -0.85 -3.51
CA THR A 57 7.89 -0.75 -2.05
C THR A 57 7.29 0.59 -1.67
N PHE A 58 6.15 0.58 -0.97
CA PHE A 58 5.46 1.78 -0.53
C PHE A 58 5.84 2.13 0.91
N TYR A 59 6.29 3.36 1.13
CA TYR A 59 6.65 3.91 2.43
C TYR A 59 5.61 4.95 2.88
N ASN A 60 4.48 4.46 3.41
CA ASN A 60 3.32 5.27 3.80
C ASN A 60 3.63 6.42 4.77
N THR A 61 4.66 6.29 5.61
CA THR A 61 5.07 7.34 6.55
C THR A 61 5.73 8.53 5.87
N THR A 62 6.35 8.31 4.71
CA THR A 62 7.08 9.32 3.94
C THR A 62 6.35 9.73 2.67
N GLY A 63 5.34 8.97 2.24
CA GLY A 63 4.69 9.19 0.94
C GLY A 63 5.61 8.89 -0.23
N MET A 64 6.53 7.92 -0.09
CA MET A 64 7.48 7.55 -1.16
C MET A 64 7.24 6.12 -1.64
N ILE A 65 7.42 5.89 -2.95
CA ILE A 65 7.56 4.56 -3.56
C ILE A 65 9.02 4.39 -3.96
N SER A 66 9.62 3.26 -3.62
CA SER A 66 10.87 2.82 -4.23
C SER A 66 10.58 1.73 -5.24
N VAL A 67 11.00 1.95 -6.48
CA VAL A 67 10.83 1.04 -7.62
C VAL A 67 12.19 0.44 -7.96
N ASP A 68 12.29 -0.88 -7.83
CA ASP A 68 13.41 -1.67 -8.34
C ASP A 68 12.95 -2.39 -9.61
N ASN A 69 13.09 -1.71 -10.76
CA ASN A 69 12.81 -2.27 -12.07
C ASN A 69 14.12 -2.75 -12.73
N LYS A 70 14.22 -4.05 -13.01
CA LYS A 70 15.36 -4.71 -13.66
C LYS A 70 15.02 -5.26 -15.05
N ASN A 71 13.86 -4.89 -15.61
CA ASN A 71 13.53 -5.25 -16.98
C ASN A 71 14.40 -4.45 -17.95
N GLU A 72 15.14 -5.16 -18.81
CA GLU A 72 15.98 -4.54 -19.86
C GLU A 72 15.32 -4.61 -21.25
N ASP A 73 14.18 -5.28 -21.38
CA ASP A 73 13.45 -5.40 -22.64
C ASP A 73 12.64 -4.13 -22.91
N VAL A 74 13.23 -3.24 -23.71
CA VAL A 74 12.64 -1.95 -24.12
C VAL A 74 11.36 -2.07 -24.95
N ASN A 75 10.98 -3.28 -25.38
CA ASN A 75 9.73 -3.51 -26.11
C ASN A 75 8.56 -3.88 -25.18
N LYS A 76 8.82 -3.98 -23.87
CA LYS A 76 7.81 -4.28 -22.87
C LYS A 76 7.40 -3.03 -22.10
N GLU A 77 6.10 -2.88 -21.90
CA GLU A 77 5.57 -1.90 -20.96
C GLU A 77 5.71 -2.50 -19.55
N ASP A 78 6.49 -1.82 -18.72
CA ASP A 78 6.88 -2.27 -17.39
C ASP A 78 6.60 -1.22 -16.29
N GLY A 79 5.91 -0.13 -16.64
CA GLY A 79 5.42 0.87 -15.70
C GLY A 79 6.44 1.95 -15.39
N LEU A 80 6.91 1.99 -14.14
CA LEU A 80 7.87 3.00 -13.69
C LEU A 80 9.30 2.49 -13.86
N ASP A 81 10.18 3.40 -14.25
CA ASP A 81 11.62 3.16 -14.24
C ASP A 81 12.15 2.89 -12.82
N HIS A 82 13.38 2.39 -12.73
CA HIS A 82 14.07 2.26 -11.45
C HIS A 82 14.25 3.64 -10.81
N GLY A 83 13.80 3.81 -9.56
CA GLY A 83 13.86 5.11 -8.90
C GLY A 83 13.04 5.22 -7.62
N ASN A 84 12.92 6.46 -7.13
CA ASN A 84 12.04 6.79 -6.02
C ASN A 84 11.08 7.89 -6.47
N TYR A 85 9.82 7.73 -6.10
CA TYR A 85 8.72 8.58 -6.55
C TYR A 85 7.90 9.03 -5.35
N GLU A 86 7.42 10.26 -5.37
CA GLU A 86 6.41 10.70 -4.41
C GLU A 86 5.07 10.07 -4.78
N PHE A 87 4.31 9.61 -3.79
CA PHE A 87 2.95 9.13 -4.00
C PHE A 87 1.98 9.69 -2.98
N SER A 88 0.74 9.83 -3.44
CA SER A 88 -0.42 10.06 -2.60
C SER A 88 -1.62 9.32 -3.16
N THR A 89 -2.71 9.30 -2.39
CA THR A 89 -3.96 8.72 -2.86
C THR A 89 -5.09 9.72 -2.70
N THR A 90 -5.95 9.81 -3.69
CA THR A 90 -7.19 10.60 -3.63
C THR A 90 -8.39 9.67 -3.74
N LYS A 91 -9.43 9.93 -2.93
CA LYS A 91 -10.67 9.16 -2.94
C LYS A 91 -11.80 9.99 -3.55
N ILE A 92 -12.49 9.43 -4.54
CA ILE A 92 -13.67 10.05 -5.16
C ILE A 92 -14.77 8.99 -5.20
N ALA A 93 -15.90 9.29 -4.55
CA ALA A 93 -16.93 8.31 -4.25
C ALA A 93 -16.33 7.06 -3.58
N ASP A 94 -16.52 5.88 -4.18
CA ASP A 94 -16.01 4.60 -3.66
C ASP A 94 -14.70 4.14 -4.29
N LYS A 95 -14.11 4.97 -5.16
CA LYS A 95 -12.85 4.67 -5.87
C LYS A 95 -11.68 5.40 -5.26
N THR A 96 -10.52 4.75 -5.25
CA THR A 96 -9.25 5.35 -4.80
C THR A 96 -8.30 5.40 -5.97
N PHE A 97 -7.68 6.55 -6.19
CA PHE A 97 -6.74 6.79 -7.27
C PHE A 97 -5.37 7.10 -6.69
N ILE A 98 -4.33 6.50 -7.26
CA ILE A 98 -2.96 6.78 -6.88
C ILE A 98 -2.38 7.88 -7.77
N ILE A 99 -1.72 8.84 -7.14
CA ILE A 99 -1.00 9.93 -7.78
C ILE A 99 0.48 9.68 -7.55
N ILE A 100 1.28 9.73 -8.61
CA ILE A 100 2.73 9.50 -8.61
C ILE A 100 3.41 10.71 -9.25
N ASP A 101 4.34 11.35 -8.54
CA ASP A 101 5.03 12.58 -8.97
C ASP A 101 4.08 13.62 -9.58
N THR A 102 2.98 13.91 -8.87
CA THR A 102 1.89 14.83 -9.25
C THR A 102 0.94 14.38 -10.37
N ASN A 103 1.23 13.27 -11.05
CA ASN A 103 0.36 12.74 -12.10
C ASN A 103 -0.54 11.64 -11.55
N GLU A 104 -1.84 11.70 -11.85
CA GLU A 104 -2.70 10.55 -11.57
C GLU A 104 -2.25 9.35 -12.41
N PHE A 105 -1.93 8.26 -11.73
CA PHE A 105 -1.46 7.05 -12.39
C PHE A 105 -2.63 6.14 -12.75
N GLY A 106 -3.62 5.99 -11.86
CA GLY A 106 -4.85 5.22 -12.12
C GLY A 106 -5.61 4.82 -10.85
N GLU A 107 -6.71 4.09 -11.03
CA GLU A 107 -7.49 3.53 -9.92
C GLU A 107 -6.75 2.35 -9.28
N ILE A 108 -6.71 2.32 -7.94
CA ILE A 108 -6.13 1.21 -7.18
C ILE A 108 -7.21 0.29 -6.62
N THR A 109 -7.00 -1.01 -6.76
CA THR A 109 -7.85 -2.03 -6.14
C THR A 109 -7.03 -3.15 -5.51
N PHE A 110 -7.60 -3.79 -4.49
CA PHE A 110 -7.02 -4.95 -3.81
C PHE A 110 -8.02 -6.11 -3.87
N PRO A 111 -8.08 -6.87 -4.98
CA PRO A 111 -9.03 -7.97 -5.13
C PRO A 111 -8.89 -9.03 -4.04
N THR A 112 -7.67 -9.24 -3.56
CA THR A 112 -7.32 -10.11 -2.43
C THR A 112 -6.22 -9.46 -1.59
N GLU A 113 -5.90 -10.02 -0.42
CA GLU A 113 -4.80 -9.54 0.43
C GLU A 113 -3.41 -9.61 -0.22
N ASN A 114 -3.27 -10.42 -1.27
CA ASN A 114 -2.01 -10.69 -1.97
C ASN A 114 -1.98 -10.11 -3.38
N GLN A 115 -3.03 -9.40 -3.79
CA GLN A 115 -3.14 -8.79 -5.11
C GLN A 115 -3.39 -7.30 -4.99
N PHE A 116 -2.68 -6.55 -5.82
CA PHE A 116 -2.81 -5.11 -5.96
C PHE A 116 -2.89 -4.82 -7.46
N ILE A 117 -3.87 -4.04 -7.88
CA ILE A 117 -4.06 -3.67 -9.27
C ILE A 117 -4.06 -2.15 -9.37
N ILE A 118 -3.38 -1.63 -10.40
CA ILE A 118 -3.56 -0.26 -10.86
C ILE A 118 -4.15 -0.27 -12.26
N ASP A 119 -5.32 0.31 -12.43
CA ASP A 119 -6.00 0.42 -13.73
C ASP A 119 -5.94 1.87 -14.24
N LYS A 120 -5.13 2.10 -15.28
CA LYS A 120 -5.00 3.42 -15.92
C LYS A 120 -6.15 3.75 -16.86
N ASN A 121 -7.07 2.82 -17.12
CA ASN A 121 -8.31 3.12 -17.84
C ASN A 121 -9.32 3.83 -16.95
N CYS A 122 -9.14 3.79 -15.63
CA CYS A 122 -10.01 4.44 -14.67
C CYS A 122 -9.29 5.64 -14.05
N THR A 123 -9.80 6.84 -14.32
CA THR A 123 -9.27 8.10 -13.78
C THR A 123 -10.34 8.82 -12.96
N SER A 124 -9.91 9.79 -12.14
CA SER A 124 -10.79 10.68 -11.39
C SER A 124 -11.73 11.49 -12.28
N GLU A 125 -11.35 11.72 -13.54
CA GLU A 125 -12.13 12.49 -14.52
C GLU A 125 -13.01 11.61 -15.42
N GLY A 126 -12.89 10.28 -15.35
CA GLY A 126 -13.68 9.36 -16.15
C GLY A 126 -12.92 8.11 -16.60
N THR A 127 -13.38 7.51 -17.69
CA THR A 127 -12.75 6.29 -18.27
C THR A 127 -11.95 6.64 -19.52
N GLY A 128 -10.68 6.24 -19.53
CA GLY A 128 -9.81 6.25 -20.70
C GLY A 128 -9.91 4.91 -21.45
N ALA A 129 -9.76 4.93 -22.78
CA ALA A 129 -9.91 3.73 -23.61
C ALA A 129 -8.61 2.93 -23.83
N ASP A 130 -7.45 3.57 -23.62
CA ASP A 130 -6.14 3.08 -24.10
C ASP A 130 -5.11 2.90 -22.96
N GLY A 131 -5.56 2.80 -21.72
CA GLY A 131 -4.72 2.64 -20.54
C GLY A 131 -4.19 1.21 -20.37
N PHE A 132 -3.14 1.10 -19.57
CA PHE A 132 -2.62 -0.19 -19.11
C PHE A 132 -3.20 -0.58 -17.76
N ILE A 133 -3.25 -1.89 -17.49
CA ILE A 133 -3.63 -2.48 -16.22
C ILE A 133 -2.40 -3.21 -15.67
N TYR A 134 -1.93 -2.80 -14.50
CA TYR A 134 -0.78 -3.35 -13.81
C TYR A 134 -1.25 -4.27 -12.69
N ASN A 135 -0.84 -5.54 -12.73
CA ASN A 135 -1.19 -6.54 -11.73
C ASN A 135 0.03 -6.88 -10.89
N PHE A 136 -0.08 -6.67 -9.58
CA PHE A 136 0.98 -6.91 -8.62
C PHE A 136 0.63 -8.08 -7.69
N THR A 137 1.66 -8.81 -7.30
CA THR A 137 1.57 -9.87 -6.28
C THR A 137 2.40 -9.49 -5.06
N LYS A 138 1.81 -9.64 -3.89
CA LYS A 138 2.44 -9.32 -2.60
C LYS A 138 3.52 -10.33 -2.25
N ASN A 139 4.62 -9.83 -1.69
CA ASN A 139 5.66 -10.61 -1.04
C ASN A 139 5.99 -9.98 0.32
N LEU A 140 6.20 -10.81 1.34
CA LEU A 140 6.60 -10.36 2.67
C LEU A 140 8.06 -10.73 2.89
N VAL A 141 8.91 -9.72 3.06
CA VAL A 141 10.33 -9.89 3.32
C VAL A 141 10.60 -9.60 4.78
N LYS A 142 11.16 -10.57 5.50
CA LYS A 142 11.60 -10.40 6.88
C LYS A 142 12.77 -9.40 6.94
N ILE A 143 12.70 -8.45 7.86
CA ILE A 143 13.74 -7.45 8.16
C ILE A 143 14.58 -7.91 9.35
#